data_AF-A0A7F8RJ41-F1
#
_entry.id   AF-A0A7F8RJ41-F1
#
_cell.length_a   1.000
_cell.length_b   1.000
_cell.length_c   1.000
_cell.angle_alpha   90.00
_cell.angle_beta   90.00
_cell.angle_gamma   90.00
#
_symmetry.space_group_name_H-M   'P 1'
#
loop_
_entity.id
_entity.type
_entity.pdbx_description
1 polymer ?
#
loop_
_entity_poly.entity_id
_entity_poly.type
_entity_poly.pdbx_seq_one_letter_code
_entity_poly.pdbx_strand_id
1 'polypeptide(L)'
;MILLYQVVHFILFASVSGDCVTELLTDTYFQGGDITTVFTPSARHCQVICTHHPRCLLFTFMAESSSQDPAKWFTCILKDSVTETLPRVNMTGAISGYSFKQCSHQISACNKNVYVGLDMKGMNYNGSVARNVQECQERCTNDVHCHFFTYATSQFPSAEHR
;
A
#
# COMPACT_ATOMS: atom_id res chain seq x y z
N MET A 1 -8.30 -17.13 54.17
CA MET A 1 -7.61 -17.67 52.97
C MET A 1 -8.48 -17.71 51.70
N ILE A 2 -9.60 -16.98 51.62
CA ILE A 2 -10.42 -16.90 50.39
C ILE A 2 -10.44 -15.47 49.80
N LEU A 3 -10.23 -14.43 50.63
CA LEU A 3 -10.18 -13.03 50.16
C LEU A 3 -8.92 -12.67 49.34
N LEU A 4 -7.82 -13.42 49.48
CA LEU A 4 -6.58 -13.17 48.73
C LEU A 4 -6.63 -13.73 47.30
N TYR A 5 -7.52 -14.70 47.03
CA TYR A 5 -7.61 -15.35 45.71
C TYR A 5 -8.39 -14.52 44.67
N GLN A 6 -9.32 -13.67 45.10
CA GLN A 6 -10.08 -12.82 44.18
C GLN A 6 -9.30 -11.59 43.70
N VAL A 7 -8.27 -11.15 44.44
CA VAL A 7 -7.43 -10.00 44.06
C VAL A 7 -6.44 -10.38 42.97
N VAL A 8 -6.05 -11.66 42.86
CA VAL A 8 -5.07 -12.14 41.87
C VAL A 8 -5.68 -12.30 40.47
N HIS A 9 -7.00 -12.47 40.35
CA HIS A 9 -7.65 -12.55 39.02
C HIS A 9 -7.91 -11.19 38.36
N PHE A 10 -7.65 -10.08 39.04
CA PHE A 10 -7.92 -8.74 38.49
C PHE A 10 -6.69 -8.02 37.92
N ILE A 11 -5.49 -8.65 37.89
CA ILE A 11 -4.22 -7.99 37.52
C ILE A 11 -3.56 -8.60 36.26
N LEU A 12 -4.34 -9.16 35.32
CA LEU A 12 -3.77 -9.71 34.07
C LEU A 12 -4.57 -9.37 32.81
N PHE A 13 -5.17 -8.18 32.75
CA PHE A 13 -5.45 -7.55 31.45
C PHE A 13 -4.44 -6.43 31.22
N ALA A 14 -3.16 -6.80 31.13
CA ALA A 14 -2.21 -5.96 30.41
C ALA A 14 -2.66 -5.99 28.95
N SER A 15 -3.37 -4.96 28.50
CA SER A 15 -3.58 -4.74 27.08
C SER A 15 -2.18 -4.62 26.46
N VAL A 16 -1.75 -5.66 25.74
CA VAL A 16 -0.61 -5.54 24.83
C VAL A 16 -1.06 -4.57 23.75
N SER A 17 -0.85 -3.28 23.96
CA SER A 17 -0.87 -2.31 22.87
C SER A 17 0.35 -2.65 22.03
N GLY A 18 0.15 -3.44 20.98
CA GLY A 18 1.17 -3.55 19.93
C GLY A 18 1.49 -2.15 19.45
N ASP A 19 2.76 -1.75 19.53
CA ASP A 19 3.17 -0.43 19.08
C ASP A 19 2.84 -0.30 17.58
N CYS A 20 2.09 0.74 17.24
CA CYS A 20 1.73 1.02 15.86
C CYS A 20 2.97 1.43 15.07
N VAL A 21 3.46 0.55 14.19
CA VAL A 21 4.61 0.83 13.31
C VAL A 21 4.11 1.46 12.02
N THR A 22 4.35 2.76 11.86
CA THR A 22 3.97 3.52 10.65
C THR A 22 5.13 3.84 9.71
N GLU A 23 6.36 3.64 10.18
CA GLU A 23 7.56 3.99 9.45
C GLU A 23 7.79 3.08 8.24
N LEU A 24 8.25 3.68 7.15
CA LEU A 24 8.71 2.98 5.96
C LEU A 24 10.23 2.84 6.00
N LEU A 25 10.71 1.63 5.75
CA LEU A 25 12.12 1.28 5.75
C LEU A 25 12.66 1.38 4.33
N THR A 26 13.42 2.43 4.04
CA THR A 26 14.06 2.64 2.74
C THR A 26 15.24 1.69 2.53
N ASP A 27 15.52 1.37 1.28
CA ASP A 27 16.55 0.42 0.82
C ASP A 27 16.58 -0.90 1.59
N THR A 28 15.40 -1.33 2.07
CA THR A 28 15.22 -2.51 2.91
C THR A 28 14.21 -3.43 2.25
N TYR A 29 14.55 -4.72 2.17
CA TYR A 29 13.72 -5.79 1.65
C TYR A 29 13.43 -6.83 2.74
N PHE A 30 12.15 -7.12 3.01
CA PHE A 30 11.76 -8.28 3.81
C PHE A 30 11.86 -9.59 3.02
N GLN A 31 12.69 -10.52 3.48
CA GLN A 31 12.94 -11.79 2.81
C GLN A 31 11.89 -12.85 3.14
N GLY A 32 11.30 -13.45 2.10
CA GLY A 32 10.29 -14.51 2.22
C GLY A 32 8.91 -14.00 2.63
N GLY A 33 8.04 -14.93 3.01
CA GLY A 33 6.68 -14.64 3.50
C GLY A 33 5.70 -14.20 2.40
N ASP A 34 6.07 -14.27 1.12
CA ASP A 34 5.29 -13.74 0.01
C ASP A 34 3.91 -14.40 -0.09
N ILE A 35 2.86 -13.58 -0.05
CA ILE A 35 1.46 -13.99 -0.25
C ILE A 35 1.10 -13.80 -1.72
N THR A 36 1.29 -12.59 -2.22
CA THR A 36 0.93 -12.19 -3.57
C THR A 36 1.65 -10.89 -3.93
N THR A 37 1.61 -10.57 -5.22
CA THR A 37 2.23 -9.40 -5.80
C THR A 37 1.19 -8.60 -6.55
N VAL A 38 1.14 -7.29 -6.27
CA VAL A 38 0.27 -6.32 -6.93
C VAL A 38 1.08 -5.12 -7.39
N PHE A 39 0.51 -4.26 -8.23
CA PHE A 39 1.12 -3.00 -8.60
C PHE A 39 0.49 -1.85 -7.83
N THR A 40 1.31 -0.94 -7.32
CA THR A 40 0.84 0.26 -6.63
C THR A 40 1.68 1.45 -7.02
N PRO A 41 1.11 2.67 -7.04
CA PRO A 41 1.87 3.86 -7.44
C PRO A 41 2.95 4.30 -6.43
N SER A 42 2.89 3.80 -5.18
CA SER A 42 3.86 4.18 -4.15
C SER A 42 3.87 3.18 -3.00
N ALA A 43 4.95 3.19 -2.21
CA ALA A 43 5.07 2.41 -0.98
C ALA A 43 3.94 2.70 0.03
N ARG A 44 3.48 3.96 0.12
CA ARG A 44 2.33 4.32 0.98
C ARG A 44 1.04 3.65 0.50
N HIS A 45 0.81 3.60 -0.81
CA HIS A 45 -0.37 2.91 -1.32
C HIS A 45 -0.23 1.38 -1.15
N CYS A 46 0.97 0.82 -1.32
CA CYS A 46 1.28 -0.56 -0.97
C CYS A 46 0.93 -0.90 0.49
N GLN A 47 1.26 -0.01 1.43
CA GLN A 47 0.88 -0.14 2.84
C GLN A 47 -0.64 -0.17 3.05
N VAL A 48 -1.39 0.69 2.35
CA VAL A 48 -2.87 0.68 2.40
C VAL A 48 -3.41 -0.64 1.87
N ILE A 49 -2.90 -1.14 0.75
CA ILE A 49 -3.31 -2.43 0.18
C ILE A 49 -2.99 -3.57 1.16
N CYS A 50 -1.79 -3.61 1.73
CA CYS A 50 -1.42 -4.59 2.75
C CYS A 50 -2.36 -4.52 3.97
N THR A 51 -2.68 -3.32 4.44
CA THR A 51 -3.59 -3.09 5.57
C THR A 51 -4.97 -3.71 5.33
N HIS A 52 -5.50 -3.60 4.12
CA HIS A 52 -6.83 -4.14 3.78
C HIS A 52 -6.79 -5.61 3.32
N HIS A 53 -5.64 -6.12 2.88
CA HIS A 53 -5.49 -7.53 2.55
C HIS A 53 -5.62 -8.39 3.82
N PRO A 54 -6.45 -9.45 3.84
CA PRO A 54 -6.80 -10.16 5.08
C PRO A 54 -5.61 -10.79 5.80
N ARG A 55 -4.59 -11.21 5.04
CA ARG A 55 -3.41 -11.90 5.58
C ARG A 55 -2.12 -11.08 5.62
N CYS A 56 -2.10 -9.90 5.03
CA CYS A 56 -0.83 -9.18 4.90
C CYS A 56 -0.48 -8.50 6.22
N LEU A 57 0.72 -8.80 6.73
CA LEU A 57 1.28 -8.19 7.94
C LEU A 57 2.41 -7.23 7.60
N LEU A 58 3.20 -7.56 6.58
CA LEU A 58 4.34 -6.78 6.10
C LEU A 58 4.31 -6.67 4.58
N PHE A 59 5.05 -5.73 4.02
CA PHE A 59 5.20 -5.64 2.56
C PHE A 59 6.60 -5.16 2.17
N THR A 60 6.96 -5.41 0.91
CA THR A 60 8.05 -4.70 0.24
C THR A 60 7.56 -4.09 -1.06
N PHE A 61 7.78 -2.79 -1.23
CA PHE A 61 7.53 -2.04 -2.45
C PHE A 61 8.84 -1.82 -3.22
N MET A 62 8.82 -2.01 -4.54
CA MET A 62 9.96 -1.78 -5.42
C MET A 62 9.77 -0.43 -6.13
N ALA A 63 10.50 0.59 -5.68
CA ALA A 63 10.50 1.90 -6.31
C ALA A 63 11.24 1.90 -7.65
N GLU A 64 11.04 2.95 -8.43
CA GLU A 64 11.89 3.23 -9.58
C GLU A 64 13.35 3.39 -9.12
N SER A 65 14.23 2.58 -9.69
CA SER A 65 15.67 2.67 -9.43
C SER A 65 16.46 2.24 -10.65
N SER A 66 17.62 2.86 -10.85
CA SER A 66 18.55 2.51 -11.92
C SER A 66 19.21 1.14 -11.74
N SER A 67 19.20 0.61 -10.52
CA SER A 67 19.81 -0.68 -10.15
C SER A 67 18.91 -1.88 -10.42
N GLN A 68 17.63 -1.67 -10.72
CA GLN A 68 16.65 -2.74 -10.89
C GLN A 68 16.06 -2.75 -12.29
N ASP A 69 15.61 -3.94 -12.69
CA ASP A 69 14.85 -4.15 -13.92
C ASP A 69 13.58 -3.26 -13.89
N PRO A 70 13.36 -2.38 -14.89
CA PRO A 70 12.15 -1.57 -14.99
C PRO A 70 10.85 -2.36 -14.93
N ALA A 71 10.86 -3.63 -15.35
CA ALA A 71 9.69 -4.51 -15.25
C ALA A 71 9.28 -4.80 -13.78
N LYS A 72 10.15 -4.53 -12.81
CA LYS A 72 9.89 -4.73 -11.38
C LYS A 72 9.46 -3.45 -10.67
N TRP A 73 9.53 -2.28 -11.29
CA TRP A 73 9.11 -1.03 -10.65
C TRP A 73 7.62 -1.07 -10.29
N PHE A 74 7.25 -0.34 -9.24
CA PHE A 74 5.89 -0.24 -8.71
C PHE A 74 5.31 -1.55 -8.17
N THR A 75 6.12 -2.60 -8.09
CA THR A 75 5.73 -3.89 -7.52
C THR A 75 5.57 -3.76 -6.01
N CYS A 76 4.43 -4.21 -5.50
CA CYS A 76 4.09 -4.30 -4.09
C CYS A 76 3.92 -5.77 -3.72
N ILE A 77 4.86 -6.30 -2.97
CA ILE A 77 4.88 -7.70 -2.52
C ILE A 77 4.27 -7.75 -1.12
N LEU A 78 3.09 -8.35 -1.01
CA LEU A 78 2.38 -8.53 0.25
C LEU A 78 2.91 -9.77 0.97
N LYS A 79 3.17 -9.67 2.27
CA LYS A 79 3.87 -10.71 3.04
C LYS A 79 3.18 -11.03 4.36
N ASP A 80 3.35 -12.27 4.80
CA ASP A 80 2.87 -12.83 6.07
C ASP A 80 4.06 -13.39 6.87
N SER A 81 3.91 -13.46 8.19
CA SER A 81 4.88 -14.12 9.07
C SER A 81 4.21 -14.58 10.36
N VAL A 82 4.49 -15.82 10.76
CA VAL A 82 4.02 -16.39 12.02
C VAL A 82 4.59 -15.63 13.23
N THR A 83 5.80 -15.07 13.10
CA THR A 83 6.45 -14.28 14.16
C THR A 83 6.25 -12.77 13.98
N GLU A 84 5.35 -12.37 13.07
CA GLU A 84 5.06 -10.97 12.67
C GLU A 84 6.30 -10.19 12.17
N THR A 85 7.41 -10.88 11.92
CA THR A 85 8.71 -10.31 11.57
C THR A 85 9.36 -11.13 10.48
N LEU A 86 10.14 -10.48 9.62
CA LEU A 86 10.90 -11.14 8.55
C LEU A 86 12.36 -10.64 8.53
N PRO A 87 13.31 -11.47 8.07
CA PRO A 87 14.69 -11.05 7.87
C PRO A 87 14.75 -9.84 6.94
N ARG A 88 15.58 -8.85 7.32
CA ARG A 88 15.79 -7.62 6.55
C ARG A 88 17.09 -7.74 5.76
N VAL A 89 17.03 -7.43 4.47
CA VAL A 89 18.19 -7.39 3.59
C VAL A 89 18.27 -6.02 2.95
N ASN A 90 19.47 -5.45 2.86
CA ASN A 90 19.68 -4.20 2.16
C ASN A 90 19.48 -4.42 0.65
N MET A 91 18.62 -3.61 0.04
CA MET A 91 18.33 -3.65 -1.38
C MET A 91 17.92 -2.26 -1.87
N THR A 92 18.78 -1.63 -2.66
CA THR A 92 18.53 -0.29 -3.21
C THR A 92 17.24 -0.25 -4.01
N GLY A 93 16.36 0.71 -3.69
CA GLY A 93 15.05 0.87 -4.32
C GLY A 93 13.93 0.02 -3.68
N ALA A 94 14.24 -0.86 -2.73
CA ALA A 94 13.21 -1.55 -1.94
C ALA A 94 12.76 -0.67 -0.77
N ILE A 95 11.44 -0.54 -0.57
CA ILE A 95 10.85 0.17 0.56
C ILE A 95 9.92 -0.80 1.27
N SER A 96 10.27 -1.21 2.49
CA SER A 96 9.49 -2.16 3.28
C SER A 96 8.68 -1.48 4.37
N GLY A 97 7.61 -2.11 4.84
CA GLY A 97 6.80 -1.59 5.95
C GLY A 97 5.82 -2.61 6.51
N TYR A 98 5.12 -2.22 7.56
CA TYR A 98 4.10 -3.03 8.23
C TYR A 98 2.70 -2.55 7.86
N SER A 99 1.73 -3.46 7.91
CA SER A 99 0.32 -3.13 7.80
C SER A 99 -0.15 -2.29 9.00
N PHE A 100 -1.16 -1.45 8.80
CA PHE A 100 -1.79 -0.68 9.89
C PHE A 100 -2.84 -1.47 10.68
N LYS A 101 -2.85 -2.81 10.60
CA LYS A 101 -3.86 -3.63 11.30
C LYS A 101 -3.83 -3.45 12.82
N GLN A 102 -2.67 -3.13 13.37
CA GLN A 102 -2.48 -2.83 14.79
C GLN A 102 -2.75 -1.35 15.13
N CYS A 103 -3.06 -0.52 14.12
CA CYS A 103 -3.25 0.93 14.23
C CYS A 103 -4.72 1.30 13.98
N SER A 104 -5.57 1.14 14.99
CA SER A 104 -7.04 1.34 14.91
C SER A 104 -7.50 2.68 14.29
N HIS A 105 -6.69 3.74 14.38
CA HIS A 105 -7.04 5.09 13.92
C HIS A 105 -6.47 5.47 12.54
N GLN A 106 -5.62 4.65 11.93
CA GLN A 106 -4.87 5.00 10.70
C GLN A 106 -5.41 4.31 9.44
N ILE A 107 -6.56 3.63 9.54
CA ILE A 107 -7.11 2.82 8.45
C ILE A 107 -8.04 3.67 7.59
N SER A 108 -7.51 4.22 6.50
CA SER A 108 -8.31 4.81 5.41
C SER A 108 -7.89 4.21 4.09
N ALA A 109 -8.87 3.71 3.32
CA ALA A 109 -8.64 3.23 1.95
C ALA A 109 -8.59 4.38 0.93
N CYS A 110 -9.06 5.58 1.30
CA CYS A 110 -9.19 6.70 0.36
C CYS A 110 -7.81 7.24 -0.03
N ASN A 111 -7.49 7.20 -1.32
CA ASN A 111 -6.31 7.82 -1.89
C ASN A 111 -6.71 8.99 -2.80
N LYS A 112 -6.33 10.21 -2.41
CA LYS A 112 -6.63 11.44 -3.18
C LYS A 112 -5.45 11.94 -4.01
N ASN A 113 -4.33 11.20 -4.01
CA ASN A 113 -3.12 11.64 -4.70
C ASN A 113 -3.27 11.49 -6.22
N VAL A 114 -2.74 12.45 -6.96
CA VAL A 114 -2.54 12.39 -8.41
C VAL A 114 -1.07 12.07 -8.66
N TYR A 115 -0.81 11.04 -9.47
CA TYR A 115 0.53 10.57 -9.78
C TYR A 115 0.99 11.08 -11.15
N VAL A 116 1.64 12.24 -11.17
CA VAL A 116 2.13 12.87 -12.40
C VAL A 116 3.22 12.00 -13.03
N GLY A 117 3.16 11.81 -14.35
CA GLY A 117 4.14 11.01 -15.10
C GLY A 117 3.93 9.50 -15.01
N LEU A 118 2.90 9.04 -14.29
CA LEU A 118 2.56 7.63 -14.18
C LEU A 118 1.28 7.32 -14.96
N ASP A 119 1.36 6.32 -15.84
CA ASP A 119 0.21 5.73 -16.51
C ASP A 119 -0.11 4.37 -15.89
N MET A 120 -1.26 4.26 -15.22
CA MET A 120 -1.70 3.01 -14.60
C MET A 120 -2.35 2.12 -15.65
N LYS A 121 -1.78 0.94 -15.88
CA LYS A 121 -2.32 -0.02 -16.84
C LYS A 121 -3.50 -0.80 -16.25
N GLY A 122 -4.56 -0.95 -17.05
CA GLY A 122 -5.75 -1.72 -16.73
C GLY A 122 -6.62 -1.93 -17.96
N MET A 123 -7.84 -2.42 -17.76
CA MET A 123 -8.84 -2.44 -18.84
C MET A 123 -9.43 -1.05 -19.01
N ASN A 124 -9.12 -0.41 -20.14
CA ASN A 124 -9.70 0.88 -20.52
C ASN A 124 -11.09 0.66 -21.10
N TYR A 125 -12.13 0.69 -20.26
CA TYR A 125 -13.51 0.44 -20.68
C TYR A 125 -14.26 1.72 -21.12
N ASN A 126 -13.77 2.89 -20.72
CA ASN A 126 -14.37 4.18 -21.07
C ASN A 126 -13.28 5.25 -21.19
N GLY A 127 -13.42 6.14 -22.18
CA GLY A 127 -12.50 7.26 -22.45
C GLY A 127 -13.30 8.48 -22.89
N SER A 128 -13.04 9.64 -22.28
CA SER A 128 -13.75 10.88 -22.60
C SER A 128 -12.88 12.10 -22.34
N VAL A 129 -13.15 13.19 -23.08
CA VAL A 129 -12.47 14.47 -22.86
C VAL A 129 -12.95 15.09 -21.54
N ALA A 130 -12.02 15.51 -20.70
CA ALA A 130 -12.26 16.26 -19.46
C ALA A 130 -11.43 17.55 -19.48
N ARG A 131 -11.89 18.62 -18.84
CA ARG A 131 -11.18 19.92 -18.88
C ARG A 131 -9.89 19.93 -18.08
N ASN A 132 -9.82 19.10 -17.04
CA ASN A 132 -8.69 19.00 -16.14
C ASN A 132 -8.72 17.67 -15.36
N VAL A 133 -7.66 17.42 -14.60
CA VAL A 133 -7.50 16.22 -13.76
C VAL A 133 -8.62 16.08 -12.72
N GLN A 134 -9.08 17.18 -12.12
CA GLN A 134 -10.13 17.14 -11.10
C GLN A 134 -11.45 16.64 -11.70
N GLU A 135 -11.86 17.15 -12.85
CA GLU A 135 -13.06 16.69 -13.54
C GLU A 135 -12.94 15.20 -13.92
N CYS A 136 -11.77 14.75 -14.36
CA CYS A 136 -11.52 13.33 -14.66
C CYS A 136 -11.65 12.46 -13.39
N GLN A 137 -11.08 12.91 -12.28
CA GLN A 137 -11.19 12.25 -10.97
C GLN A 137 -12.63 12.20 -10.48
N GLU A 138 -13.40 13.28 -10.61
CA GLU A 138 -14.82 13.33 -10.24
C GLU A 138 -15.65 12.37 -11.08
N ARG A 139 -15.41 12.31 -12.40
CA ARG A 139 -16.08 11.34 -13.28
C ARG A 139 -15.76 9.90 -12.87
N CYS A 140 -14.50 9.57 -12.61
CA CYS A 140 -14.11 8.25 -12.14
C CYS A 140 -14.77 7.91 -10.79
N THR A 141 -14.74 8.84 -9.84
CA THR A 141 -15.37 8.66 -8.51
C THR A 141 -16.88 8.38 -8.62
N ASN A 142 -17.56 8.96 -9.61
CA ASN A 142 -19.00 8.79 -9.83
C ASN A 142 -19.35 7.61 -10.76
N ASP A 143 -18.37 6.85 -11.26
CA ASP A 143 -18.58 5.65 -12.06
C ASP A 143 -18.24 4.39 -11.24
N VAL A 144 -19.24 3.53 -11.03
CA VAL A 144 -19.12 2.32 -10.21
C VAL A 144 -18.09 1.31 -10.72
N HIS A 145 -17.74 1.35 -12.02
CA HIS A 145 -16.74 0.45 -12.60
C HIS A 145 -15.33 1.06 -12.62
N CYS A 146 -15.18 2.34 -12.26
CA CYS A 146 -13.88 3.01 -12.32
C CYS A 146 -13.06 2.73 -11.06
N HIS A 147 -11.98 1.98 -11.21
CA HIS A 147 -11.03 1.71 -10.11
C HIS A 147 -9.97 2.81 -9.99
N PHE A 148 -9.54 3.36 -11.14
CA PHE A 148 -8.55 4.42 -11.28
C PHE A 148 -8.69 5.06 -12.66
N PHE A 149 -8.03 6.19 -12.87
CA PHE A 149 -8.02 6.90 -14.15
C PHE A 149 -6.59 7.27 -14.55
N THR A 150 -6.36 7.40 -15.86
CA THR A 150 -5.20 8.10 -16.43
C THR A 150 -5.72 9.33 -17.17
N TYR A 151 -5.14 10.50 -16.90
CA TYR A 151 -5.45 11.74 -17.62
C TYR A 151 -4.25 12.14 -18.47
N ALA A 152 -4.40 12.05 -19.79
CA ALA A 152 -3.41 12.54 -20.73
C ALA A 152 -3.53 14.06 -20.87
N THR A 153 -2.41 14.76 -20.71
CA THR A 153 -2.35 16.22 -20.93
C THR A 153 -1.99 16.51 -22.39
N SER A 154 -2.03 17.78 -22.79
CA SER A 154 -1.55 18.21 -24.12
C SER A 154 -0.07 17.88 -24.39
N GLN A 155 0.71 17.58 -23.35
CA GLN A 155 2.11 17.17 -23.44
C GLN A 155 2.27 15.66 -23.66
N PHE A 156 1.18 14.88 -23.59
CA PHE A 156 1.25 13.43 -23.77
C PHE A 156 1.67 13.08 -25.21
N PRO A 157 2.65 12.18 -25.41
CA PRO A 157 3.23 11.94 -26.74
C PRO A 157 2.24 11.41 -27.79
N SER A 158 1.21 10.67 -27.38
CA SER A 158 0.24 10.09 -28.31
C SER A 158 -0.82 11.12 -28.70
N ALA A 159 -0.80 11.54 -29.97
CA ALA A 159 -1.76 12.52 -30.50
C ALA A 159 -3.22 12.06 -30.44
N GLU A 160 -3.47 10.76 -30.53
CA GLU A 160 -4.81 10.16 -30.41
C GLU A 160 -5.37 10.25 -28.98
N HIS A 161 -4.48 10.28 -27.99
CA HIS A 161 -4.85 10.29 -26.57
C HIS A 161 -4.78 11.69 -25.95
N ARG A 162 -4.42 12.73 -26.71
CA ARG A 162 -4.42 14.12 -26.25
C ARG A 162 -5.80 14.75 -26.29
#